data_AF-A0AAV2CM59-F1
#
_entry.id   AF-A0AAV2CM59-F1
#
_cell.length_a   1.000
_cell.length_b   1.000
_cell.length_c   1.000
_cell.angle_alpha   90.00
_cell.angle_beta   90.00
_cell.angle_gamma   90.00
#
_symmetry.space_group_name_H-M   'P 1'
#
loop_
_entity.id
_entity.type
_entity.pdbx_description
1 polymer ?
#
loop_
_entity_poly.entity_id
_entity_poly.type
_entity_poly.pdbx_seq_one_letter_code
_entity_poly.pdbx_strand_id
1 'polypeptide(L)'
;MARQKRNAIKKLQDESEQWFIGTEQIFPCLYNYFMELFKVGLRLSETPILNSISHRVSKVDNELLLGTIDGEDIYASLKQMGPRKTPGADGLSAYFSEVLENYGSRSH
;
A
#
# COMPACT_ATOMS: atom_id res chain seq x y z
N MET A 1 -14.78 10.47 -17.94
CA MET A 1 -14.11 11.71 -18.43
C MET A 1 -14.50 13.00 -17.68
N ALA A 2 -15.74 13.18 -17.20
CA ALA A 2 -16.16 14.43 -16.53
C ALA A 2 -15.33 14.79 -15.27
N ARG A 3 -14.93 13.79 -14.47
CA ARG A 3 -14.16 14.00 -13.23
C ARG A 3 -12.73 14.50 -13.48
N GLN A 4 -12.06 14.01 -14.52
CA GLN A 4 -10.71 14.45 -14.91
C GLN A 4 -10.69 15.92 -15.34
N LYS A 5 -11.67 16.35 -16.14
CA LYS A 5 -11.74 17.75 -16.61
C LYS A 5 -11.95 18.76 -15.47
N ARG A 6 -12.68 18.37 -14.42
CA ARG A 6 -12.90 19.23 -13.23
C ARG A 6 -11.67 19.34 -12.34
N ASN A 7 -10.90 18.25 -12.22
CA ASN A 7 -9.75 18.19 -11.33
C ASN A 7 -8.43 18.58 -12.00
N ALA A 8 -8.47 18.98 -13.27
CA ALA A 8 -7.29 19.44 -13.99
C ALA A 8 -6.82 20.79 -13.39
N ILE A 9 -5.58 20.80 -12.89
CA ILE A 9 -4.93 22.00 -12.40
C ILE A 9 -4.55 22.84 -13.61
N LYS A 10 -5.25 23.96 -13.81
CA LYS A 10 -5.05 24.86 -14.97
C LYS A 10 -4.09 26.02 -14.68
N LYS A 11 -4.02 26.42 -13.41
CA LYS A 11 -3.16 27.48 -12.91
C LYS A 11 -2.76 27.19 -11.47
N LEU A 12 -1.55 27.59 -11.10
CA LEU A 12 -0.98 27.42 -9.77
C LEU A 12 -0.38 28.77 -9.36
N GLN A 13 -0.58 29.19 -8.11
CA GLN A 13 0.07 30.38 -7.55
C GLN A 13 1.10 29.92 -6.52
N ASP A 14 2.29 30.49 -6.59
CA ASP A 14 3.37 30.22 -5.64
C ASP A 14 3.40 31.26 -4.49
N GLU A 15 4.21 31.01 -3.47
CA GLU A 15 4.34 31.82 -2.26
C GLU A 15 4.78 33.26 -2.54
N SER A 16 5.46 33.50 -3.66
CA SER A 16 5.84 34.83 -4.15
C SER A 16 4.71 35.54 -4.94
N GLU A 17 3.48 35.07 -4.80
CA GLU A 17 2.27 35.55 -5.50
C GLU A 17 2.29 35.41 -7.04
N GLN A 18 3.30 34.73 -7.60
CA GLN A 18 3.44 34.51 -9.04
C GLN A 18 2.50 33.41 -9.55
N TRP A 19 1.84 33.65 -10.67
CA TRP A 19 0.94 32.69 -11.32
C TRP A 19 1.65 31.90 -12.43
N PHE A 20 1.55 30.57 -12.35
CA PHE A 20 1.98 29.64 -13.39
C PHE A 20 0.75 29.10 -14.12
N ILE A 21 0.74 29.19 -15.45
CA ILE A 21 -0.40 28.82 -16.28
C ILE A 21 0.05 27.79 -17.30
N GLY A 22 -0.74 26.72 -17.43
CA GLY A 22 -0.45 25.63 -18.36
C GLY A 22 0.51 24.59 -17.81
N THR A 23 0.42 23.39 -18.37
CA THR A 23 1.12 22.20 -17.86
C THR A 23 2.63 22.32 -17.89
N GLU A 24 3.19 23.01 -18.88
CA GLU A 24 4.64 23.18 -19.05
C GLU A 24 5.26 24.00 -17.91
N GLN A 25 4.52 24.95 -17.36
CA GLN A 25 5.00 25.80 -16.26
C GLN A 25 4.64 25.21 -14.90
N ILE A 26 3.48 24.56 -14.79
CA ILE A 26 3.00 23.95 -13.54
C ILE A 26 3.80 22.70 -13.18
N PHE A 27 4.16 21.88 -14.17
CA PHE A 27 4.82 20.59 -13.90
C PHE A 27 6.19 20.75 -13.22
N PRO A 28 7.11 21.63 -13.67
CA PRO A 28 8.37 21.86 -12.98
C PRO A 28 8.19 22.39 -11.55
N CYS A 29 7.20 23.26 -11.33
CA CYS A 29 6.87 23.79 -10.00
C CYS A 29 6.41 22.67 -9.05
N LEU A 30 5.47 21.83 -9.49
CA LEU A 30 5.01 20.67 -8.72
C LEU A 30 6.14 19.67 -8.48
N TYR A 31 6.97 19.42 -9.48
CA TYR A 31 8.11 18.51 -9.36
C TYR A 31 9.07 18.99 -8.28
N ASN A 32 9.48 20.26 -8.31
CA ASN A 32 10.38 20.83 -7.30
C ASN A 32 9.73 20.81 -5.91
N TYR A 33 8.47 21.23 -5.80
CA TYR A 33 7.72 21.20 -4.54
C TYR A 33 7.69 19.80 -3.92
N PHE A 34 7.28 18.79 -4.69
CA PHE A 34 7.21 17.42 -4.16
C PHE A 34 8.60 16.84 -3.88
N MET A 35 9.59 17.14 -4.73
CA MET A 35 10.97 16.72 -4.47
C MET A 35 11.48 17.32 -3.17
N GLU A 36 11.20 18.58 -2.86
CA GLU A 36 11.57 19.19 -1.58
C GLU A 36 10.76 18.63 -0.41
N LEU A 37 9.44 18.49 -0.57
CA LEU A 37 8.54 17.90 0.43
C LEU A 37 8.99 16.49 0.84
N PHE A 38 9.45 15.68 -0.12
CA PHE A 38 9.94 14.33 0.14
C PHE A 38 11.45 14.26 0.48
N LYS A 39 12.25 15.28 0.13
CA LYS A 39 13.66 15.41 0.55
C LYS A 39 13.82 15.85 1.99
N VAL A 40 12.88 16.63 2.52
CA VAL A 40 12.72 16.84 3.97
C VAL A 40 12.27 15.50 4.54
N GLY A 41 13.20 14.55 4.56
CA GLY A 41 12.96 13.17 4.92
C GLY A 41 12.27 13.18 6.27
N LEU A 42 10.99 12.80 6.24
CA LEU A 42 10.12 12.57 7.39
C LEU A 42 10.74 13.13 8.67
N ARG A 43 10.77 14.46 8.82
CA ARG A 43 10.89 15.06 10.15
C ARG A 43 9.55 14.84 10.84
N LEU A 44 9.16 13.57 10.96
CA LEU A 44 8.34 13.13 12.07
C LEU A 44 9.24 13.37 13.28
N SER A 45 9.30 14.62 13.74
CA SER A 45 9.32 14.83 15.17
C SER A 45 8.19 13.94 15.66
N GLU A 46 8.55 12.81 16.26
CA GLU A 46 7.67 11.74 16.75
C GLU A 46 6.28 12.31 17.00
N THR A 47 5.39 12.13 16.03
CA THR A 47 4.15 12.90 16.04
C THR A 47 3.36 12.45 17.27
N PRO A 48 2.62 13.35 17.94
CA PRO A 48 1.72 12.96 19.04
C PRO A 48 0.76 11.82 18.64
N ILE A 49 0.53 11.66 17.33
CA ILE A 49 -0.23 10.59 16.70
C ILE A 49 0.47 9.23 16.82
N LEU A 50 1.78 9.14 16.64
CA LEU A 50 2.49 7.87 16.85
C LEU A 50 2.47 7.47 18.34
N ASN A 51 2.54 8.45 19.24
CA ASN A 51 2.41 8.21 20.68
C ASN A 51 1.00 7.80 21.12
N SER A 52 -0.04 8.05 20.31
CA SER A 52 -1.41 7.58 20.58
C SER A 52 -1.65 6.15 20.10
N ILE A 53 -0.75 5.60 19.27
CA ILE A 53 -0.78 4.20 18.85
C ILE A 53 -0.13 3.36 19.94
N SER A 54 -0.92 2.49 20.58
CA SER A 54 -0.38 1.51 21.51
C SER A 54 0.64 0.63 20.79
N HIS A 55 1.84 0.54 21.34
CA HIS A 55 2.86 -0.38 20.88
C HIS A 55 2.36 -1.83 21.01
N ARG A 56 2.36 -2.60 19.91
CA ARG A 56 1.84 -3.98 19.85
C ARG A 56 2.89 -5.03 19.55
N VAL A 57 4.03 -4.63 18.98
CA VAL A 57 5.10 -5.54 18.58
C VAL A 57 6.24 -5.34 19.55
N SER A 58 6.43 -6.25 20.52
CA SER A 58 7.55 -6.14 21.44
C SER A 58 8.89 -6.25 20.72
N LYS A 59 9.99 -5.88 21.39
CA LYS A 59 11.33 -6.03 20.82
C LYS A 59 11.61 -7.50 20.41
N VAL A 60 11.15 -8.45 21.22
CA VAL A 60 11.27 -9.89 20.95
C VAL A 60 10.44 -10.29 19.73
N ASP A 61 9.21 -9.79 19.62
CA ASP A 61 8.37 -10.04 18.44
C ASP A 61 9.03 -9.48 17.17
N ASN A 62 9.64 -8.30 17.26
CA ASN A 62 10.30 -7.68 16.13
C ASN A 62 11.56 -8.46 15.70
N GLU A 63 12.35 -8.95 16.66
CA GLU A 63 13.50 -9.83 16.39
C GLU A 63 13.06 -11.15 15.74
N LEU A 64 11.94 -11.72 16.17
CA LEU A 64 11.35 -12.91 15.56
C LEU A 64 10.85 -12.64 14.13
N LEU A 65 10.13 -11.53 13.92
CA LEU A 65 9.55 -11.16 12.63
C LEU A 65 10.61 -10.79 11.57
N LEU A 66 11.77 -10.29 12.00
CA LEU A 66 12.91 -9.96 11.14
C LEU A 66 13.94 -11.10 11.03
N GLY A 67 13.73 -12.19 11.76
CA GLY A 67 14.60 -13.36 11.74
C GLY A 67 14.50 -14.15 10.44
N THR A 68 15.37 -15.16 10.32
CA THR A 68 15.30 -16.13 9.22
C THR A 68 14.11 -17.07 9.43
N ILE A 69 13.26 -17.22 8.41
CA ILE A 69 12.13 -18.16 8.42
C ILE A 69 12.67 -19.59 8.38
N ASP A 70 12.25 -20.45 9.31
CA ASP A 70 12.60 -21.87 9.32
C ASP A 70 11.51 -22.75 8.67
N GLY A 71 11.86 -24.00 8.34
CA GLY A 71 10.95 -25.00 7.81
C GLY A 71 9.79 -25.31 8.74
N GLU A 72 10.00 -25.23 10.06
CA GLU A 72 8.94 -25.38 11.06
C GLU A 72 7.92 -24.23 10.99
N ASP A 73 8.38 -22.99 10.76
CA ASP A 73 7.50 -21.82 10.60
C ASP A 73 6.63 -21.93 9.34
N ILE A 74 7.22 -22.43 8.25
CA ILE A 74 6.49 -22.71 7.00
C ILE A 74 5.42 -23.78 7.25
N TYR A 75 5.79 -24.88 7.91
CA TYR A 75 4.87 -25.98 8.20
C TYR A 75 3.73 -25.56 9.13
N ALA A 76 4.03 -24.80 10.18
CA ALA A 76 3.04 -24.24 11.09
C ALA A 76 2.09 -23.26 10.37
N SER A 77 2.65 -22.39 9.52
CA SER A 77 1.88 -21.45 8.69
C SER A 77 0.92 -22.18 7.75
N LEU A 78 1.39 -23.23 7.07
CA LEU A 78 0.57 -24.05 6.18
C LEU A 78 -0.59 -24.73 6.92
N LYS A 79 -0.38 -25.17 8.17
CA LYS A 79 -1.45 -25.75 9.00
C LYS A 79 -2.47 -24.72 9.48
N GLN A 80 -2.06 -23.46 9.67
CA GLN A 80 -2.91 -22.39 10.20
C GLN A 80 -3.61 -21.59 9.08
N MET A 81 -3.08 -21.61 7.85
CA MET A 81 -3.67 -20.96 6.69
C MET A 81 -4.90 -21.74 6.24
N GLY A 82 -6.09 -21.19 6.50
CA GLY A 82 -7.33 -21.72 5.93
C GLY A 82 -7.32 -21.65 4.39
N PRO A 83 -8.12 -22.47 3.69
CA PRO A 83 -8.08 -22.66 2.22
C PRO A 83 -8.29 -21.38 1.37
N ARG A 84 -8.75 -20.28 1.96
CA ARG A 84 -8.84 -18.96 1.31
C ARG A 84 -7.53 -18.16 1.30
N LYS A 85 -6.55 -18.53 2.13
CA LYS A 85 -5.26 -17.81 2.28
C LYS A 85 -4.10 -18.50 1.58
N THR A 86 -4.31 -19.72 1.09
CA THR A 86 -3.30 -20.51 0.39
C THR A 86 -3.49 -20.31 -1.11
N PRO A 87 -2.53 -19.67 -1.82
CA PRO A 87 -2.54 -19.68 -3.28
C PRO A 87 -2.38 -21.13 -3.75
N GLY A 88 -3.22 -21.56 -4.67
CA GLY A 88 -3.09 -22.79 -5.43
C GLY A 88 -1.85 -22.75 -6.31
N ALA A 89 -1.55 -23.87 -6.96
CA ALA A 89 -0.38 -23.99 -7.85
C ALA A 89 -0.39 -22.96 -9.01
N ASP A 90 -1.56 -22.41 -9.34
CA ASP A 90 -1.81 -21.37 -10.33
C ASP A 90 -1.77 -19.94 -9.77
N GLY A 91 -1.54 -19.76 -8.47
CA GLY A 91 -1.53 -18.47 -7.78
C GLY A 91 -2.91 -17.97 -7.32
N LEU A 92 -4.00 -18.71 -7.58
CA LEU A 92 -5.36 -18.36 -7.15
C LEU A 92 -5.69 -19.10 -5.86
N SER A 93 -6.43 -18.50 -4.91
CA SER A 93 -6.73 -19.19 -3.65
C SER A 93 -7.41 -20.55 -3.88
N ALA A 94 -7.14 -21.58 -3.08
CA ALA A 94 -7.76 -22.91 -3.25
C ALA A 94 -9.31 -22.88 -3.29
N TYR A 95 -9.93 -21.88 -2.65
CA TYR A 95 -11.36 -21.60 -2.73
C TYR A 95 -11.86 -21.32 -4.17
N PHE A 96 -11.04 -20.73 -5.04
CA PHE A 96 -11.40 -20.46 -6.43
C PHE A 96 -11.66 -21.75 -7.21
N SER A 97 -10.79 -22.75 -7.04
CA SER A 97 -10.95 -24.08 -7.64
C SER A 97 -12.18 -24.82 -7.09
N GLU A 98 -12.40 -24.76 -5.78
CA GLU A 98 -13.59 -25.33 -5.11
C GLU A 98 -14.90 -24.71 -5.64
N VAL A 99 -14.91 -23.39 -5.86
CA VAL A 99 -16.06 -22.69 -6.45
C VAL A 99 -16.28 -23.16 -7.89
N LEU A 100 -15.23 -23.24 -8.71
CA LEU A 100 -15.34 -23.70 -10.10
C LEU A 100 -15.89 -25.13 -10.24
N GLU A 101 -15.41 -26.07 -9.41
CA GLU A 101 -15.92 -27.44 -9.39
C GLU A 101 -17.41 -27.48 -9.02
N ASN A 102 -17.81 -26.75 -7.98
CA ASN A 102 -19.20 -26.69 -7.53
C ASN A 102 -20.15 -26.01 -8.54
N TYR A 103 -19.65 -25.06 -9.36
CA TYR A 103 -20.42 -24.50 -10.46
C TYR A 103 -20.63 -25.52 -11.59
N GLY A 104 -19.65 -26.39 -11.87
CA GLY A 104 -19.77 -27.47 -12.86
C GLY A 104 -20.67 -28.62 -12.41
N SER A 105 -20.73 -28.92 -11.11
CA SER A 105 -21.61 -29.97 -10.56
C SER A 105 -23.07 -29.55 -10.37
N ARG A 106 -23.38 -28.25 -10.38
CA ARG A 106 -24.75 -27.71 -10.26
C ARG A 106 -25.46 -27.50 -11.59
N SER A 107 -24.76 -27.68 -12.71
CA SER A 107 -25.31 -27.62 -14.07
C SER A 107 -25.76 -28.98 -14.63
N HIS A 108 -25.91 -29.99 -13.78
CA HIS A 108 -26.47 -31.30 -14.12
C HIS A 108 -27.60 -31.70 -13.16
#